data_AF-A0A7S1ZWC7-F1
#
_entry.id   AF-A0A7S1ZWC7-F1
#
_cell.length_a   1.000
_cell.length_b   1.000
_cell.length_c   1.000
_cell.angle_alpha   90.00
_cell.angle_beta   90.00
_cell.angle_gamma   90.00
#
_symmetry.space_group_name_H-M   'P 1'
#
loop_
_entity.id
_entity.type
_entity.pdbx_description
1 polymer ?
#
loop_
_entity_poly.entity_id
_entity_poly.type
_entity_poly.pdbx_seq_one_letter_code
_entity_poly.pdbx_strand_id
1 'polypeptide(L)'
;DDRPEAGIDGTGGAGGKGSKPEIPSALSSLSDLSEPYNSDDEIPYFWDVHFSGESVAERYFAKCHGLVQAAEHGLRQPNYNEDRLEVFELKGRKYVNVDMSTKAGIERAKKLGLVPGVATDDNEAPDGEKGKPSAQSLADVVVGPSLHSVATVFSPSKKGRMFALFRHPVDRAVGMYYYLSTASWDPMYNPRLKDMNLAEYARSGSIEHNWVTRFLVNKPRGPLSKHDLALAKRIVRRKVLVGLYEDMDTSLARFQRYFGWDEEDGSDDERG
;
A
#
# COMPACT_ATOMS: atom_id res chain seq x y z
N ASP A 1 -37.19 -56.84 -10.68
CA ASP A 1 -37.24 -55.64 -9.85
C ASP A 1 -36.83 -54.47 -10.72
N ASP A 2 -37.85 -53.90 -11.37
CA ASP A 2 -37.75 -52.77 -12.29
C ASP A 2 -37.37 -51.49 -11.54
N ARG A 3 -36.30 -50.83 -11.95
CA ARG A 3 -36.21 -49.37 -11.88
C ARG A 3 -35.56 -48.84 -13.16
N PRO A 4 -36.18 -47.87 -13.84
CA PRO A 4 -35.78 -47.44 -15.17
C PRO A 4 -34.64 -46.42 -15.13
N GLU A 5 -33.92 -46.39 -16.25
CA GLU A 5 -33.00 -45.34 -16.69
C GLU A 5 -33.69 -43.98 -16.75
N ALA A 6 -33.04 -42.94 -16.22
CA ALA A 6 -33.37 -41.55 -16.50
C ALA A 6 -32.23 -40.96 -17.33
N GLY A 7 -32.60 -40.45 -18.51
CA GLY A 7 -31.71 -40.10 -19.60
C GLY A 7 -30.69 -39.02 -19.27
N ILE A 8 -29.50 -39.22 -19.84
CA ILE A 8 -28.48 -38.21 -20.04
C ILE A 8 -29.01 -37.28 -21.14
N ASP A 9 -29.63 -36.17 -20.75
CA ASP A 9 -29.92 -35.09 -21.68
C ASP A 9 -28.67 -34.21 -21.81
N GLY A 10 -28.03 -34.34 -22.97
CA GLY A 10 -26.92 -33.51 -23.37
C GLY A 10 -27.43 -32.12 -23.73
N THR A 11 -27.23 -31.16 -22.84
CA THR A 11 -27.09 -29.76 -23.24
C THR A 11 -25.71 -29.28 -22.85
N GLY A 12 -24.81 -29.32 -23.85
CA GLY A 12 -23.51 -28.68 -23.79
C GLY A 12 -23.70 -27.17 -23.55
N GLY A 13 -23.58 -26.76 -22.29
CA GLY A 13 -23.45 -25.37 -21.91
C GLY A 13 -22.16 -24.82 -22.50
N ALA A 14 -22.32 -23.97 -23.51
CA ALA A 14 -21.28 -23.24 -24.18
C ALA A 14 -20.26 -22.67 -23.17
N GLY A 15 -18.98 -22.94 -23.42
CA GLY A 15 -17.88 -22.30 -22.73
C GLY A 15 -17.98 -20.78 -22.90
N GLY A 16 -18.60 -20.13 -21.91
CA GLY A 16 -18.55 -18.68 -21.78
C GLY A 16 -17.09 -18.29 -21.64
N LYS A 17 -16.56 -17.55 -22.63
CA LYS A 17 -15.31 -16.82 -22.49
C LYS A 17 -15.42 -15.99 -21.22
N GLY A 18 -14.77 -16.44 -20.13
CA GLY A 18 -14.84 -15.76 -18.85
C GLY A 18 -14.48 -14.30 -19.04
N SER A 19 -15.41 -13.40 -18.74
CA SER A 19 -15.16 -11.97 -18.79
C SER A 19 -13.96 -11.65 -17.90
N LYS A 20 -13.08 -10.75 -18.37
CA LYS A 20 -11.89 -10.37 -17.59
C LYS A 20 -12.38 -9.71 -16.28
N PRO A 21 -11.88 -10.12 -15.10
CA PRO A 21 -12.31 -9.55 -13.82
C PRO A 21 -12.14 -8.04 -13.82
N GLU A 22 -13.13 -7.30 -13.33
CA GLU A 22 -13.09 -5.84 -13.24
C GLU A 22 -12.45 -5.39 -11.92
N ILE A 23 -11.70 -4.28 -11.97
CA ILE A 23 -11.09 -3.71 -10.76
C ILE A 23 -12.21 -3.03 -9.94
N PRO A 24 -12.35 -3.33 -8.63
CA PRO A 24 -13.38 -2.73 -7.79
C PRO A 24 -13.32 -1.20 -7.77
N SER A 25 -14.49 -0.56 -7.72
CA SER A 25 -14.62 0.90 -7.61
C SER A 25 -13.97 1.48 -6.35
N ALA A 26 -13.80 0.67 -5.29
CA ALA A 26 -13.05 1.04 -4.09
C ALA A 26 -11.58 1.42 -4.37
N LEU A 27 -11.02 1.01 -5.51
CA LEU A 27 -9.67 1.36 -5.96
C LEU A 27 -9.67 2.42 -7.09
N SER A 28 -10.80 3.11 -7.32
CA SER A 28 -10.92 4.11 -8.39
C SER A 28 -10.11 5.37 -8.14
N SER A 29 -9.87 5.73 -6.88
CA SER A 29 -8.97 6.82 -6.47
C SER A 29 -7.48 6.46 -6.62
N LEU A 30 -7.15 5.23 -7.03
CA LEU A 30 -5.80 4.85 -7.43
C LEU A 30 -5.67 4.94 -8.95
N SER A 31 -4.62 5.60 -9.43
CA SER A 31 -4.41 5.81 -10.85
C SER A 31 -4.12 4.54 -11.61
N ASP A 32 -4.42 4.56 -12.91
CA ASP A 32 -4.10 3.46 -13.82
C ASP A 32 -2.74 3.71 -14.47
N LEU A 33 -1.87 2.69 -14.45
CA LEU A 33 -0.53 2.72 -15.04
C LEU A 33 -0.53 2.70 -16.57
N SER A 34 -1.68 2.54 -17.23
CA SER A 34 -1.75 2.88 -18.66
C SER A 34 -1.64 4.37 -18.93
N GLU A 35 -1.95 5.20 -17.94
CA GLU A 35 -1.85 6.65 -18.06
C GLU A 35 -0.50 7.13 -17.53
N PRO A 36 0.14 8.10 -18.20
CA PRO A 36 1.35 8.76 -17.70
C PRO A 36 1.16 9.27 -16.27
N TYR A 37 2.25 9.30 -15.50
CA TYR A 37 2.26 9.95 -14.20
C TYR A 37 2.19 11.47 -14.36
N ASN A 38 1.35 12.12 -13.55
CA ASN A 38 1.29 13.58 -13.41
C ASN A 38 1.44 13.96 -11.93
N SER A 39 2.55 14.61 -11.57
CA SER A 39 2.80 15.12 -10.21
C SER A 39 1.77 16.16 -9.74
N ASP A 40 1.17 16.90 -10.68
CA ASP A 40 0.19 17.95 -10.36
C ASP A 40 -1.16 17.39 -9.89
N ASP A 41 -1.48 16.16 -10.27
CA ASP A 41 -2.79 15.51 -10.02
C ASP A 41 -2.68 14.20 -9.23
N GLU A 42 -1.45 13.78 -8.89
CA GLU A 42 -1.23 12.48 -8.25
C GLU A 42 -0.21 12.55 -7.14
N ILE A 43 -0.36 11.66 -6.16
CA ILE A 43 0.56 11.53 -5.03
C ILE A 43 1.12 10.10 -5.03
N PRO A 44 2.45 9.93 -5.00
CA PRO A 44 3.08 8.64 -4.80
C PRO A 44 2.53 7.92 -3.57
N TYR A 45 2.06 6.68 -3.75
CA TYR A 45 1.60 5.82 -2.67
C TYR A 45 2.43 4.54 -2.62
N PHE A 46 3.33 4.44 -1.66
CA PHE A 46 4.06 3.21 -1.40
C PHE A 46 3.18 2.24 -0.60
N TRP A 47 2.67 1.21 -1.27
CA TRP A 47 2.00 0.12 -0.60
C TRP A 47 3.07 -0.77 0.05
N ASP A 48 3.11 -0.72 1.38
CA ASP A 48 4.00 -1.58 2.16
C ASP A 48 3.52 -3.04 2.12
N VAL A 49 4.17 -3.82 1.26
CA VAL A 49 4.08 -5.27 1.28
C VAL A 49 5.06 -5.79 2.34
N HIS A 50 4.54 -5.97 3.55
CA HIS A 50 5.33 -6.33 4.72
C HIS A 50 6.39 -7.43 4.46
N PHE A 51 7.61 -7.23 4.97
CA PHE A 51 8.83 -8.03 4.68
C PHE A 51 9.37 -7.99 3.24
N SER A 52 9.04 -6.95 2.47
CA SER A 52 9.52 -6.77 1.09
C SER A 52 10.40 -5.53 0.91
N GLY A 53 11.00 -4.98 1.99
CA GLY A 53 12.01 -3.91 1.90
C GLY A 53 11.55 -2.50 2.27
N GLU A 54 10.38 -2.38 2.92
CA GLU A 54 9.81 -1.14 3.47
C GLU A 54 10.86 -0.20 4.10
N SER A 55 11.56 -0.64 5.15
CA SER A 55 12.48 0.23 5.89
C SER A 55 13.67 0.74 5.05
N VAL A 56 14.01 0.02 3.97
CA VAL A 56 15.03 0.46 3.00
C VAL A 56 14.42 1.51 2.07
N ALA A 57 13.24 1.26 1.52
CA ALA A 57 12.52 2.18 0.66
C ALA A 57 12.21 3.51 1.35
N GLU A 58 11.66 3.50 2.57
CA GLU A 58 11.40 4.72 3.34
C GLU A 58 12.66 5.52 3.67
N ARG A 59 13.77 4.82 3.98
CA ARG A 59 15.05 5.48 4.21
C ARG A 59 15.52 6.14 2.93
N TYR A 60 15.35 5.49 1.78
CA TYR A 60 15.71 6.04 0.48
C TYR A 60 14.87 7.29 0.15
N PHE A 61 13.54 7.24 0.33
CA PHE A 61 12.65 8.40 0.15
C PHE A 61 13.09 9.60 0.99
N ALA A 62 13.34 9.40 2.29
CA ALA A 62 13.72 10.50 3.17
C ALA A 62 15.17 10.96 3.02
N LYS A 63 16.15 10.04 3.00
CA LYS A 63 17.58 10.38 3.11
C LYS A 63 18.23 10.69 1.78
N CYS A 64 17.77 10.06 0.69
CA CYS A 64 18.33 10.32 -0.64
C CYS A 64 17.57 11.45 -1.34
N HIS A 65 16.24 11.52 -1.15
CA HIS A 65 15.37 12.43 -1.90
C HIS A 65 14.70 13.51 -1.04
N GLY A 66 14.94 13.53 0.27
CA GLY A 66 14.40 14.57 1.15
C GLY A 66 12.88 14.59 1.30
N LEU A 67 12.19 13.53 0.83
CA LEU A 67 10.72 13.48 0.74
C LEU A 67 10.06 13.50 2.12
N VAL A 68 8.98 14.27 2.23
CA VAL A 68 8.08 14.30 3.38
C VAL A 68 7.13 13.11 3.31
N GLN A 69 7.14 12.27 4.34
CA GLN A 69 6.38 11.02 4.36
C GLN A 69 5.16 11.09 5.27
N ALA A 70 4.00 10.66 4.79
CA ALA A 70 2.89 10.26 5.67
C ALA A 70 2.99 8.74 5.89
N ALA A 71 3.51 8.32 7.05
CA ALA A 71 3.92 6.95 7.34
C ALA A 71 3.61 6.58 8.82
N GLU A 72 4.01 5.40 9.27
CA GLU A 72 3.80 4.86 10.62
C GLU A 72 4.42 5.70 11.75
N HIS A 73 5.41 6.54 11.43
CA HIS A 73 6.07 7.42 12.42
C HIS A 73 5.31 8.71 12.78
N GLY A 74 4.17 9.02 12.15
CA GLY A 74 3.51 10.32 12.28
C GLY A 74 3.12 10.73 13.70
N LEU A 75 2.86 9.77 14.59
CA LEU A 75 2.50 10.06 16.00
C LEU A 75 3.71 10.41 16.89
N ARG A 76 4.92 10.41 16.34
CA ARG A 76 6.17 10.66 17.09
C ARG A 76 6.58 12.14 17.11
N GLN A 77 5.72 13.03 16.64
CA GLN A 77 5.92 14.47 16.68
C GLN A 77 6.12 14.97 18.12
N PRO A 78 7.17 15.74 18.42
CA PRO A 78 7.26 16.47 19.68
C PRO A 78 6.08 17.45 19.81
N ASN A 79 5.39 17.44 20.95
CA ASN A 79 4.16 18.23 21.17
C ASN A 79 3.05 17.93 20.15
N TYR A 80 2.82 16.63 19.90
CA TYR A 80 1.82 16.13 18.96
C TYR A 80 0.47 16.85 19.09
N ASN A 81 -0.02 17.35 17.95
CA ASN A 81 -1.29 18.06 17.86
C ASN A 81 -2.28 17.27 16.99
N GLU A 82 -3.37 16.82 17.61
CA GLU A 82 -4.40 16.02 16.93
C GLU A 82 -5.29 16.83 15.98
N ASP A 83 -5.40 18.15 16.17
CA ASP A 83 -6.36 19.01 15.48
C ASP A 83 -5.90 19.44 14.07
N ARG A 84 -4.62 19.30 13.74
CA ARG A 84 -4.05 19.76 12.46
C ARG A 84 -2.96 18.85 11.93
N LEU A 85 -2.80 18.88 10.61
CA LEU A 85 -1.66 18.24 9.95
C LEU A 85 -0.46 19.19 9.93
N GLU A 86 0.70 18.67 10.29
CA GLU A 86 1.95 19.41 10.30
C GLU A 86 3.11 18.50 9.90
N VAL A 87 4.11 19.11 9.26
CA VAL A 87 5.39 18.46 8.99
C VAL A 87 6.30 18.61 10.20
N PHE A 88 6.93 17.53 10.62
CA PHE A 88 7.93 17.54 11.68
C PHE A 88 9.15 16.70 11.28
N GLU A 89 10.26 16.93 11.97
CA GLU A 89 11.49 16.18 11.73
C GLU A 89 11.74 15.15 12.83
N LEU A 90 12.09 13.93 12.44
CA LEU A 90 12.52 12.87 13.32
C LEU A 90 13.80 12.23 12.79
N LYS A 91 14.91 12.38 13.51
CA LYS A 91 16.23 11.83 13.14
C LYS A 91 16.69 12.26 11.73
N GLY A 92 16.48 13.52 11.36
CA GLY A 92 16.86 14.06 10.05
C GLY A 92 15.99 13.53 8.90
N ARG A 93 14.72 13.23 9.17
CA ARG A 93 13.72 12.79 8.18
C ARG A 93 12.42 13.53 8.43
N LYS A 94 11.73 13.94 7.37
CA LYS A 94 10.49 14.70 7.47
C LYS A 94 9.27 13.78 7.40
N TYR A 95 8.33 13.98 8.30
CA TYR A 95 7.08 13.24 8.36
C TYR A 95 5.90 14.19 8.52
N VAL A 96 4.75 13.83 7.96
CA VAL A 96 3.47 14.41 8.36
C VAL A 96 3.04 13.74 9.66
N ASN A 97 2.47 14.50 10.60
CA ASN A 97 2.04 14.03 11.92
C ASN A 97 0.78 13.14 11.88
N VAL A 98 0.76 12.11 11.04
CA VAL A 98 -0.34 11.15 10.91
C VAL A 98 0.19 9.75 10.66
N ASP A 99 -0.38 8.76 11.34
CA ASP A 99 0.04 7.36 11.22
C ASP A 99 -0.80 6.62 10.17
N MET A 100 -0.18 6.32 9.04
CA MET A 100 -0.82 5.65 7.92
C MET A 100 -0.83 4.11 8.04
N SER A 101 -0.29 3.55 9.13
CA SER A 101 -0.30 2.11 9.42
C SER A 101 -1.55 1.65 10.19
N THR A 102 -2.28 2.58 10.81
CA THR A 102 -3.46 2.28 11.63
C THR A 102 -4.74 2.81 11.01
N LYS A 103 -5.87 2.13 11.28
CA LYS A 103 -7.18 2.60 10.84
C LYS A 103 -7.49 4.00 11.38
N ALA A 104 -7.19 4.25 12.65
CA ALA A 104 -7.45 5.54 13.29
C ALA A 104 -6.66 6.68 12.63
N GLY A 105 -5.38 6.46 12.32
CA GLY A 105 -4.57 7.48 11.65
C GLY A 105 -4.97 7.69 10.19
N ILE A 106 -5.37 6.65 9.46
CA ILE A 106 -5.93 6.79 8.09
C ILE A 106 -7.22 7.62 8.10
N GLU A 107 -8.16 7.35 9.02
CA GLU A 107 -9.39 8.15 9.13
C GLU A 107 -9.07 9.60 9.53
N ARG A 108 -8.09 9.83 10.41
CA ARG A 108 -7.62 11.17 10.75
C ARG A 108 -7.00 11.89 9.55
N ALA A 109 -6.16 11.21 8.76
CA ALA A 109 -5.58 11.76 7.53
C ALA A 109 -6.68 12.23 6.57
N LYS A 110 -7.73 11.41 6.42
CA LYS A 110 -8.90 11.74 5.61
C LYS A 110 -9.64 12.96 6.16
N LYS A 111 -9.96 12.96 7.46
CA LYS A 111 -10.68 14.04 8.14
C LYS A 111 -9.97 15.39 8.04
N LEU A 112 -8.64 15.39 8.16
CA LEU A 112 -7.83 16.60 8.12
C LEU A 112 -7.36 16.98 6.71
N GLY A 113 -7.78 16.25 5.68
CA GLY A 113 -7.47 16.58 4.29
C GLY A 113 -6.00 16.40 3.93
N LEU A 114 -5.35 15.31 4.38
CA LEU A 114 -3.97 14.97 3.99
C LEU A 114 -3.79 15.04 2.48
N VAL A 115 -4.80 14.59 1.73
CA VAL A 115 -4.89 14.73 0.28
C VAL A 115 -6.11 15.60 -0.04
N PRO A 116 -5.96 16.65 -0.87
CA PRO A 116 -7.07 17.53 -1.25
C PRO A 116 -8.18 16.80 -2.03
N GLY A 117 -9.39 17.36 -1.96
CA GLY A 117 -10.54 16.91 -2.76
C GLY A 117 -11.25 15.66 -2.25
N VAL A 118 -10.87 15.12 -1.08
CA VAL A 118 -11.70 14.13 -0.39
C VAL A 118 -12.84 14.85 0.31
N ALA A 119 -14.07 14.60 -0.12
CA ALA A 119 -15.25 15.07 0.60
C ALA A 119 -15.35 14.31 1.93
N THR A 120 -15.30 15.05 3.03
CA THR A 120 -15.69 14.57 4.36
C THR A 120 -17.11 15.05 4.62
N ASP A 121 -17.98 14.16 5.09
CA ASP A 121 -19.38 14.48 5.38
C ASP A 121 -19.52 15.55 6.48
N ASP A 122 -18.46 15.81 7.25
CA ASP A 122 -18.44 16.71 8.42
C ASP A 122 -17.92 18.13 8.11
N ASN A 123 -18.12 18.66 6.90
CA ASN A 123 -17.69 20.03 6.55
C ASN A 123 -18.49 21.17 7.23
N GLU A 124 -19.24 20.91 8.29
CA GLU A 124 -19.70 21.95 9.22
C GLU A 124 -18.65 22.13 10.33
N ALA A 125 -17.76 23.10 10.16
CA ALA A 125 -16.87 23.54 11.22
C ALA A 125 -17.71 24.16 12.37
N PRO A 126 -17.59 23.69 13.63
CA PRO A 126 -18.41 24.20 14.73
C PRO A 126 -18.08 25.64 15.11
N ASP A 127 -16.85 26.10 14.89
CA ASP A 127 -16.37 27.39 15.36
C ASP A 127 -15.38 28.00 14.33
N GLY A 128 -15.90 28.75 13.36
CA GLY A 128 -15.31 29.88 12.58
C GLY A 128 -13.85 29.93 12.08
N GLU A 129 -12.89 29.27 12.71
CA GLU A 129 -11.49 29.20 12.34
C GLU A 129 -10.93 27.83 12.75
N LYS A 130 -10.85 26.85 11.83
CA LYS A 130 -9.88 25.73 11.90
C LYS A 130 -9.80 24.97 10.58
N GLY A 131 -8.57 24.86 10.04
CA GLY A 131 -8.18 23.88 9.02
C GLY A 131 -8.84 24.03 7.66
N LYS A 132 -8.64 25.17 6.96
CA LYS A 132 -8.95 25.22 5.53
C LYS A 132 -8.14 24.08 4.86
N PRO A 133 -8.77 23.11 4.17
CA PRO A 133 -8.02 22.06 3.48
C PRO A 133 -7.01 22.74 2.57
N SER A 134 -5.73 22.43 2.75
CA SER A 134 -4.68 23.01 1.92
C SER A 134 -4.94 22.62 0.47
N ALA A 135 -4.65 23.51 -0.46
CA ALA A 135 -4.78 23.22 -1.89
C ALA A 135 -3.84 22.09 -2.36
N GLN A 136 -2.85 21.74 -1.53
CA GLN A 136 -1.80 20.76 -1.81
C GLN A 136 -1.65 19.81 -0.62
N SER A 137 -1.20 18.58 -0.90
CA SER A 137 -0.85 17.63 0.17
C SER A 137 0.42 18.07 0.89
N LEU A 138 0.52 17.78 2.18
CA LEU A 138 1.75 17.97 2.96
C LEU A 138 2.75 16.82 2.80
N ALA A 139 2.34 15.71 2.16
CA ALA A 139 3.19 14.54 1.95
C ALA A 139 3.60 14.44 0.48
N ASP A 140 4.89 14.24 0.24
CA ASP A 140 5.43 13.90 -1.07
C ASP A 140 5.21 12.42 -1.39
N VAL A 141 5.13 11.58 -0.36
CA VAL A 141 4.79 10.16 -0.47
C VAL A 141 3.94 9.71 0.72
N VAL A 142 2.87 8.98 0.41
CA VAL A 142 2.08 8.25 1.41
C VAL A 142 2.62 6.83 1.50
N VAL A 143 2.84 6.32 2.70
CA VAL A 143 3.32 4.96 2.95
C VAL A 143 2.32 4.26 3.86
N GLY A 144 1.87 3.07 3.47
CA GLY A 144 0.99 2.30 4.34
C GLY A 144 0.77 0.87 3.89
N PRO A 145 0.53 -0.06 4.84
CA PRO A 145 0.28 -1.46 4.53
C PRO A 145 -1.17 -1.70 4.10
N SER A 146 -2.11 -0.82 4.50
CA SER A 146 -3.54 -1.04 4.31
C SER A 146 -4.06 -0.55 2.93
N LEU A 147 -3.80 -1.28 1.83
CA LEU A 147 -4.25 -0.93 0.46
C LEU A 147 -5.65 -0.31 0.40
N HIS A 148 -6.67 -1.06 0.84
CA HIS A 148 -8.07 -0.63 0.68
C HIS A 148 -8.42 0.56 1.57
N SER A 149 -7.85 0.67 2.77
CA SER A 149 -8.11 1.81 3.65
C SER A 149 -7.39 3.06 3.18
N VAL A 150 -6.10 2.96 2.83
CA VAL A 150 -5.30 4.10 2.36
C VAL A 150 -5.81 4.60 1.00
N ALA A 151 -6.33 3.73 0.13
CA ALA A 151 -6.98 4.14 -1.12
C ALA A 151 -8.11 5.17 -0.90
N THR A 152 -8.79 5.14 0.26
CA THR A 152 -9.88 6.08 0.59
C THR A 152 -9.40 7.48 0.98
N VAL A 153 -8.09 7.65 1.21
CA VAL A 153 -7.47 8.96 1.47
C VAL A 153 -7.25 9.73 0.19
N PHE A 154 -7.25 9.07 -0.98
CA PHE A 154 -7.13 9.75 -2.28
C PHE A 154 -8.49 10.11 -2.86
N SER A 155 -8.50 11.09 -3.75
CA SER A 155 -9.71 11.58 -4.42
C SER A 155 -9.63 11.40 -5.94
N PRO A 156 -10.76 11.51 -6.67
CA PRO A 156 -10.73 11.48 -8.13
C PRO A 156 -9.89 12.61 -8.76
N SER A 157 -9.76 13.76 -8.08
CA SER A 157 -8.95 14.91 -8.51
C SER A 157 -7.52 14.87 -8.01
N LYS A 158 -7.22 14.11 -6.95
CA LYS A 158 -5.87 13.84 -6.45
C LYS A 158 -5.70 12.36 -6.16
N LYS A 159 -5.29 11.60 -7.17
CA LYS A 159 -5.22 10.14 -7.11
C LYS A 159 -3.93 9.64 -6.48
N GLY A 160 -3.98 8.45 -5.91
CA GLY A 160 -2.79 7.73 -5.46
C GLY A 160 -2.12 7.02 -6.64
N ARG A 161 -0.85 7.34 -6.91
CA ARG A 161 -0.02 6.59 -7.85
C ARG A 161 0.72 5.50 -7.09
N MET A 162 0.10 4.31 -7.04
CA MET A 162 0.58 3.23 -6.20
C MET A 162 1.81 2.51 -6.77
N PHE A 163 2.77 2.22 -5.89
CA PHE A 163 3.97 1.45 -6.17
C PHE A 163 4.32 0.57 -4.97
N ALA A 164 5.05 -0.52 -5.20
CA ALA A 164 5.39 -1.47 -4.14
C ALA A 164 6.61 -2.31 -4.52
N LEU A 165 7.31 -2.79 -3.50
CA LEU A 165 8.32 -3.85 -3.65
C LEU A 165 7.68 -5.21 -3.38
N PHE A 166 7.94 -6.18 -4.24
CA PHE A 166 7.55 -7.57 -4.02
C PHE A 166 8.77 -8.42 -3.75
N ARG A 167 8.59 -9.40 -2.87
CA ARG A 167 9.56 -10.44 -2.58
C ARG A 167 8.99 -11.80 -2.93
N HIS A 168 9.85 -12.75 -3.31
CA HIS A 168 9.44 -14.13 -3.51
C HIS A 168 8.68 -14.65 -2.28
N PRO A 169 7.47 -15.23 -2.43
CA PRO A 169 6.58 -15.51 -1.30
C PRO A 169 7.15 -16.55 -0.33
N VAL A 170 7.99 -17.48 -0.81
CA VAL A 170 8.68 -18.46 0.04
C VAL A 170 9.74 -17.76 0.90
N ASP A 171 10.57 -16.91 0.29
CA ASP A 171 11.66 -16.23 1.01
C ASP A 171 11.12 -15.25 2.04
N ARG A 172 9.99 -14.60 1.71
CA ARG A 172 9.25 -13.75 2.64
C ARG A 172 8.71 -14.56 3.82
N ALA A 173 8.11 -15.73 3.59
CA ALA A 173 7.61 -16.59 4.67
C ALA A 173 8.74 -17.13 5.57
N VAL A 174 9.88 -17.50 4.98
CA VAL A 174 11.08 -17.89 5.74
C VAL A 174 11.61 -16.70 6.55
N GLY A 175 11.67 -15.52 5.96
CA GLY A 175 12.07 -14.28 6.66
C GLY A 175 11.16 -13.96 7.85
N MET A 176 9.85 -14.08 7.66
CA MET A 176 8.87 -13.92 8.75
C MET A 176 9.11 -14.91 9.89
N TYR A 177 9.33 -16.18 9.60
CA TYR A 177 9.59 -17.20 10.62
C TYR A 177 10.78 -16.82 11.52
N TYR A 178 11.92 -16.46 10.92
CA TYR A 178 13.11 -16.09 11.69
C TYR A 178 12.95 -14.75 12.43
N TYR A 179 12.26 -13.78 11.83
CA TYR A 179 12.03 -12.49 12.48
C TYR A 179 11.04 -12.61 13.65
N LEU A 180 9.86 -13.17 13.42
CA LEU A 180 8.79 -13.26 14.43
C LEU A 180 9.13 -14.23 15.56
N SER A 181 10.08 -15.13 15.36
CA SER A 181 10.62 -15.97 16.44
C SER A 181 11.59 -15.23 17.36
N THR A 182 12.12 -14.06 16.99
CA THR A 182 13.18 -13.39 17.75
C THR A 182 12.86 -11.95 18.17
N ALA A 183 12.04 -11.24 17.40
CA ALA A 183 11.75 -9.81 17.60
C ALA A 183 10.77 -9.55 18.76
N SER A 184 11.19 -9.74 20.02
CA SER A 184 10.32 -9.65 21.21
C SER A 184 9.68 -8.27 21.47
N TRP A 185 10.12 -7.24 20.76
CA TRP A 185 9.55 -5.89 20.80
C TRP A 185 8.40 -5.69 19.79
N ASP A 186 8.26 -6.58 18.82
CA ASP A 186 7.26 -6.48 17.77
C ASP A 186 5.92 -7.06 18.25
N PRO A 187 4.78 -6.39 18.05
CA PRO A 187 3.47 -6.93 18.41
C PRO A 187 3.12 -8.26 17.74
N MET A 188 3.72 -8.58 16.60
CA MET A 188 3.55 -9.85 15.89
C MET A 188 4.50 -10.96 16.39
N TYR A 189 5.38 -10.66 17.35
CA TYR A 189 6.25 -11.65 17.99
C TYR A 189 5.47 -12.87 18.44
N ASN A 190 5.96 -14.05 18.07
CA ASN A 190 5.34 -15.31 18.45
C ASN A 190 6.40 -16.25 19.03
N PRO A 191 6.51 -16.35 20.38
CA PRO A 191 7.53 -17.18 21.02
C PRO A 191 7.42 -18.67 20.65
N ARG A 192 6.23 -19.15 20.30
CA ARG A 192 6.00 -20.54 19.87
C ARG A 192 6.77 -20.91 18.61
N LEU A 193 7.16 -19.92 17.80
CA LEU A 193 7.96 -20.18 16.60
C LEU A 193 9.38 -20.66 16.95
N LYS A 194 9.88 -20.39 18.17
CA LYS A 194 11.17 -20.93 18.64
C LYS A 194 11.12 -22.43 18.92
N ASP A 195 9.94 -22.94 19.25
CA ASP A 195 9.74 -24.34 19.63
C ASP A 195 9.50 -25.25 18.40
N MET A 196 9.48 -24.67 17.19
CA MET A 196 9.27 -25.39 15.94
C MET A 196 10.42 -25.14 14.96
N ASN A 197 10.79 -26.14 14.19
CA ASN A 197 11.69 -25.96 13.04
C ASN A 197 10.93 -25.41 11.81
N LEU A 198 11.67 -25.05 10.76
CA LEU A 198 11.08 -24.44 9.56
C LEU A 198 10.06 -25.37 8.84
N ALA A 199 10.30 -26.69 8.84
CA ALA A 199 9.38 -27.64 8.22
C ALA A 199 8.08 -27.79 9.01
N GLU A 200 8.13 -27.71 10.34
CA GLU A 200 6.97 -27.64 11.21
C GLU A 200 6.20 -26.34 11.03
N TYR A 201 6.89 -25.20 10.95
CA TYR A 201 6.29 -23.91 10.63
C TYR A 201 5.51 -23.96 9.31
N ALA A 202 6.10 -24.53 8.25
CA ALA A 202 5.47 -24.65 6.94
C ALA A 202 4.19 -25.51 6.93
N ARG A 203 4.03 -26.42 7.90
CA ARG A 203 2.81 -27.25 8.07
C ARG A 203 1.86 -26.70 9.13
N SER A 204 2.31 -25.72 9.92
CA SER A 204 1.52 -25.13 10.99
C SER A 204 0.45 -24.18 10.45
N GLY A 205 -0.52 -23.82 11.29
CA GLY A 205 -1.45 -22.72 11.00
C GLY A 205 -0.84 -21.31 11.15
N SER A 206 0.46 -21.20 11.45
CA SER A 206 1.16 -19.91 11.61
C SER A 206 1.75 -19.38 10.31
N ILE A 207 1.78 -20.18 9.24
CA ILE A 207 2.18 -19.70 7.91
C ILE A 207 1.06 -18.88 7.26
N GLU A 208 1.41 -17.80 6.60
CA GLU A 208 0.44 -16.99 5.87
C GLU A 208 -0.08 -17.71 4.62
N HIS A 209 -1.39 -17.64 4.39
CA HIS A 209 -2.04 -18.31 3.27
C HIS A 209 -2.42 -17.33 2.15
N ASN A 210 -1.54 -17.19 1.15
CA ASN A 210 -1.75 -16.35 -0.04
C ASN A 210 -2.16 -14.90 0.30
N TRP A 211 -1.53 -14.33 1.34
CA TRP A 211 -1.97 -13.06 1.92
C TRP A 211 -2.02 -11.93 0.89
N VAL A 212 -1.01 -11.79 0.02
CA VAL A 212 -0.96 -10.74 -1.02
C VAL A 212 -2.17 -10.81 -1.93
N THR A 213 -2.53 -12.03 -2.40
CA THR A 213 -3.71 -12.21 -3.27
C THR A 213 -4.99 -11.86 -2.52
N ARG A 214 -5.15 -12.35 -1.28
CA ARG A 214 -6.32 -12.03 -0.44
C ARG A 214 -6.47 -10.55 -0.20
N PHE A 215 -5.34 -9.90 0.05
CA PHE A 215 -5.28 -8.49 0.36
C PHE A 215 -5.67 -7.64 -0.84
N LEU A 216 -5.08 -7.91 -2.02
CA LEU A 216 -5.43 -7.24 -3.27
C LEU A 216 -6.91 -7.36 -3.61
N VAL A 217 -7.51 -8.56 -3.47
CA VAL A 217 -8.92 -8.79 -3.82
C VAL A 217 -9.91 -8.51 -2.68
N ASN A 218 -9.44 -7.98 -1.55
CA ASN A 218 -10.23 -7.73 -0.34
C ASN A 218 -11.00 -8.97 0.17
N LYS A 219 -10.36 -10.14 0.17
CA LYS A 219 -10.95 -11.43 0.54
C LYS A 219 -10.18 -12.09 1.70
N PRO A 220 -10.37 -11.62 2.94
CA PRO A 220 -9.55 -12.03 4.08
C PRO A 220 -9.75 -13.50 4.48
N ARG A 221 -10.90 -14.10 4.17
CA ARG A 221 -11.26 -15.47 4.55
C ARG A 221 -11.83 -16.25 3.37
N GLY A 222 -11.99 -17.57 3.55
CA GLY A 222 -12.58 -18.47 2.56
C GLY A 222 -11.63 -18.89 1.43
N PRO A 223 -12.10 -19.73 0.49
CA PRO A 223 -11.28 -20.25 -0.60
C PRO A 223 -10.98 -19.18 -1.65
N LEU A 224 -9.76 -19.18 -2.20
CA LEU A 224 -9.41 -18.38 -3.36
C LEU A 224 -9.67 -19.16 -4.66
N SER A 225 -10.28 -18.50 -5.62
CA SER A 225 -10.61 -19.04 -6.94
C SER A 225 -9.61 -18.59 -8.01
N LYS A 226 -9.68 -19.19 -9.21
CA LYS A 226 -8.93 -18.70 -10.38
C LYS A 226 -9.32 -17.26 -10.76
N HIS A 227 -10.57 -16.88 -10.51
CA HIS A 227 -11.05 -15.52 -10.72
C HIS A 227 -10.37 -14.53 -9.77
N ASP A 228 -10.20 -14.88 -8.49
CA ASP A 228 -9.48 -14.07 -7.50
C ASP A 228 -8.01 -13.85 -7.92
N LEU A 229 -7.33 -14.91 -8.37
CA LEU A 229 -5.96 -14.78 -8.88
C LEU A 229 -5.89 -13.88 -10.12
N ALA A 230 -6.84 -14.03 -11.05
CA ALA A 230 -6.90 -13.19 -12.25
C ALA A 230 -7.16 -11.72 -11.91
N LEU A 231 -8.01 -11.45 -10.91
CA LEU A 231 -8.26 -10.10 -10.41
C LEU A 231 -7.01 -9.50 -9.74
N ALA A 232 -6.36 -10.24 -8.84
CA ALA A 232 -5.13 -9.79 -8.19
C ALA A 232 -4.05 -9.43 -9.21
N LYS A 233 -3.83 -10.29 -10.23
CA LYS A 233 -2.90 -10.01 -11.34
C LYS A 233 -3.29 -8.75 -12.11
N ARG A 234 -4.59 -8.53 -12.33
CA ARG A 234 -5.07 -7.32 -13.03
C ARG A 234 -4.83 -6.06 -12.20
N ILE A 235 -5.08 -6.10 -10.87
CA ILE A 235 -4.80 -4.98 -9.97
C ILE A 235 -3.31 -4.66 -10.00
N VAL A 236 -2.43 -5.65 -9.82
CA VAL A 236 -0.97 -5.41 -9.92
C VAL A 236 -0.61 -4.79 -11.26
N ARG A 237 -1.06 -5.38 -12.37
CA ARG A 237 -0.75 -4.90 -13.72
C ARG A 237 -1.20 -3.46 -14.00
N ARG A 238 -2.35 -3.05 -13.46
CA ARG A 238 -2.98 -1.76 -13.80
C ARG A 238 -2.73 -0.69 -12.75
N LYS A 239 -2.41 -1.05 -11.50
CA LYS A 239 -2.39 -0.11 -10.38
C LYS A 239 -1.06 -0.05 -9.64
N VAL A 240 -0.18 -1.05 -9.76
CA VAL A 240 1.05 -1.12 -8.95
C VAL A 240 2.30 -0.98 -9.82
N LEU A 241 3.04 0.11 -9.64
CA LEU A 241 4.38 0.23 -10.19
C LEU A 241 5.29 -0.73 -9.41
N VAL A 242 5.63 -1.87 -10.02
CA VAL A 242 6.29 -2.99 -9.35
C VAL A 242 7.80 -2.80 -9.27
N GLY A 243 8.38 -2.92 -8.07
CA GLY A 243 9.79 -3.24 -7.85
C GLY A 243 9.95 -4.63 -7.22
N LEU A 244 11.17 -5.14 -7.22
CA LEU A 244 11.54 -6.45 -6.69
C LEU A 244 12.55 -6.27 -5.55
N TYR A 245 12.31 -6.95 -4.43
CA TYR A 245 13.20 -6.94 -3.28
C TYR A 245 14.59 -7.50 -3.60
N GLU A 246 14.63 -8.53 -4.44
CA GLU A 246 15.85 -9.20 -4.87
C GLU A 246 16.72 -8.34 -5.81
N ASP A 247 16.13 -7.28 -6.39
CA ASP A 247 16.80 -6.32 -7.27
C ASP A 247 16.48 -4.89 -6.80
N MET A 248 16.83 -4.63 -5.54
CA MET A 248 16.46 -3.41 -4.82
C MET A 248 16.99 -2.15 -5.51
N ASP A 249 18.27 -2.13 -5.89
CA ASP A 249 18.90 -0.95 -6.48
C ASP A 249 18.21 -0.55 -7.78
N THR A 250 17.97 -1.51 -8.68
CA THR A 250 17.22 -1.28 -9.93
C THR A 250 15.79 -0.83 -9.65
N SER A 251 15.15 -1.41 -8.64
CA SER A 251 13.77 -1.07 -8.26
C SER A 251 13.64 0.35 -7.72
N LEU A 252 14.56 0.77 -6.85
CA LEU A 252 14.61 2.12 -6.29
C LEU A 252 14.96 3.15 -7.38
N ALA A 253 15.96 2.87 -8.23
CA ALA A 253 16.29 3.73 -9.38
C ALA A 253 15.11 3.87 -10.36
N ARG A 254 14.34 2.79 -10.55
CA ARG A 254 13.11 2.83 -11.34
C ARG A 254 12.05 3.72 -10.71
N PHE A 255 11.85 3.68 -9.40
CA PHE A 255 10.89 4.55 -8.71
C PHE A 255 11.31 6.01 -8.81
N GLN A 256 12.58 6.30 -8.52
CA GLN A 256 13.18 7.64 -8.65
C GLN A 256 12.93 8.22 -10.04
N ARG A 257 13.30 7.50 -11.10
CA ARG A 257 13.07 7.95 -12.48
C ARG A 257 11.59 8.10 -12.83
N TYR A 258 10.73 7.22 -12.34
CA TYR A 258 9.30 7.25 -12.64
C TYR A 258 8.62 8.47 -12.00
N PHE A 259 9.02 8.83 -10.79
CA PHE A 259 8.42 9.94 -10.03
C PHE A 259 9.16 11.27 -10.19
N GLY A 260 10.28 11.30 -10.91
CA GLY A 260 11.04 12.55 -11.14
C GLY A 260 11.75 13.07 -9.90
N TRP A 261 12.11 12.20 -8.95
CA TRP A 261 12.82 12.63 -7.73
C TRP A 261 14.27 13.09 -7.97
N ASP A 262 14.73 13.01 -9.23
CA ASP A 262 16.06 13.45 -9.69
C ASP A 262 16.15 14.94 -10.03
N GLU A 263 15.04 15.68 -9.96
CA GLU A 263 15.04 17.10 -10.32
C GLU A 263 15.56 17.95 -9.16
N GLU A 264 16.88 18.03 -9.05
CA GLU A 264 17.54 19.22 -8.50
C GLU A 264 17.30 20.38 -9.47
N ASP A 265 16.41 21.29 -9.09
CA ASP A 265 16.35 22.64 -9.66
C ASP A 265 17.70 23.35 -9.45
N GLY A 266 18.36 23.70 -10.56
CA GLY A 266 19.16 24.93 -10.68
C GLY A 266 20.51 24.96 -9.96
N SER A 267 21.54 24.42 -10.61
CA SER A 267 22.85 25.08 -10.63
C SER A 267 23.29 25.35 -12.07
N ASP A 268 22.56 26.27 -12.72
CA ASP A 268 23.21 27.22 -13.60
C ASP A 268 24.09 28.12 -12.71
N ASP A 269 25.34 27.73 -12.50
CA ASP A 269 26.40 28.66 -12.14
C ASP A 269 27.66 28.26 -12.91
N GLU A 270 27.79 28.94 -14.05
CA GLU A 270 29.01 29.34 -14.75
C GLU A 270 30.31 28.70 -14.27
N ARG A 271 30.82 27.74 -15.04
CA ARG A 271 32.27 27.54 -15.16
C ARG A 271 32.81 28.52 -16.20
N GLY A 272 33.03 29.76 -15.76
CA GLY A 272 34.08 30.63 -16.30
C GLY A 272 35.47 30.16 -15.87
#